data_AF-A0A2I0WU33-F1
#
_entry.id   AF-A0A2I0WU33-F1
#
_cell.length_a   1.000
_cell.length_b   1.000
_cell.length_c   1.000
_cell.angle_alpha   90.00
_cell.angle_beta   90.00
_cell.angle_gamma   90.00
#
_symmetry.space_group_name_H-M   'P 1'
#
loop_
_entity.id
_entity.type
_entity.pdbx_description
1 polymer ?
#
loop_
_entity_poly.entity_id
_entity_poly.type
_entity_poly.pdbx_seq_one_letter_code
_entity_poly.pdbx_strand_id
1 'polypeptide(L)'
;MPFAFAAGGWLSLAAILTVAATCAYTAWLLKRCIENNLLIKTYPAIGELAFGSTGRILMTLLMNVELYFTVIGMLIIEGDNIERIFPSTKIHLAGLNIKGRQAFVVLVTLILLPTTWPRNLRVLSYLSLGSFLVSFFILSTVFWAGAVDGVGFHESGDVFIMNGMPTTLSLLVFSYGGHTIMPTIFSSMENPSKVTIIFSIAFTICTIHYLLMGIIGYLMFGGATKSIITLNLPRNKMSSKIATWTVIVIPVVKYALAIMPVINSLEEHCKITKRISSIMLRTSLVLSTAIIAIAVPFFAYVISLTGSLITCAATIFLPCFCYMKIFKSSMKWGVEMLLIICVIVAGAIVSILGTYVSIKDIIHDIN
;
A
#
# COMPACT_ATOMS: atom_id res chain seq x y z
N MET A 1 -6.56 -4.62 -6.56
CA MET A 1 -6.27 -5.62 -7.61
C MET A 1 -7.37 -5.71 -8.66
N PRO A 2 -8.64 -6.06 -8.33
CA PRO A 2 -9.70 -6.15 -9.35
C PRO A 2 -9.84 -4.87 -10.18
N PHE A 3 -9.87 -3.72 -9.50
CA PHE A 3 -9.93 -2.41 -10.16
C PHE A 3 -8.75 -2.13 -11.10
N ALA A 4 -7.55 -2.61 -10.78
CA ALA A 4 -6.38 -2.44 -11.65
C ALA A 4 -6.54 -3.27 -12.93
N PHE A 5 -7.14 -4.46 -12.84
CA PHE A 5 -7.50 -5.28 -13.99
C PHE A 5 -8.62 -4.65 -14.82
N ALA A 6 -9.62 -4.06 -14.17
CA ALA A 6 -10.67 -3.32 -14.85
C ALA A 6 -10.15 -2.07 -15.58
N ALA A 7 -9.14 -1.39 -15.02
CA ALA A 7 -8.52 -0.23 -15.65
C ALA A 7 -7.61 -0.60 -16.83
N GLY A 8 -6.85 -1.69 -16.74
CA GLY A 8 -5.84 -2.07 -17.75
C GLY A 8 -6.29 -3.15 -18.73
N GLY A 9 -7.43 -3.79 -18.46
CA GLY A 9 -7.87 -5.01 -19.13
C GLY A 9 -6.97 -6.21 -18.83
N TRP A 10 -6.99 -7.20 -19.71
CA TRP A 10 -6.14 -8.39 -19.60
C TRP A 10 -4.64 -8.12 -19.72
N LEU A 11 -4.24 -6.97 -20.30
CA LEU A 11 -2.85 -6.50 -20.28
C LEU A 11 -2.29 -6.39 -18.84
N SER A 12 -3.16 -6.23 -17.85
CA SER A 12 -2.80 -6.24 -16.42
C SER A 12 -2.09 -7.53 -15.98
N LEU A 13 -2.30 -8.66 -16.66
CA LEU A 13 -1.59 -9.93 -16.42
C LEU A 13 -0.09 -9.83 -16.77
N ALA A 14 0.25 -9.19 -17.88
CA ALA A 14 1.63 -8.93 -18.22
C ALA A 14 2.21 -7.87 -17.26
N ALA A 15 1.45 -6.81 -17.01
CA ALA A 15 1.85 -5.70 -16.15
C ALA A 15 2.22 -6.14 -14.73
N ILE A 16 1.41 -7.01 -14.12
CA ILE A 16 1.67 -7.51 -12.76
C ILE A 16 2.95 -8.35 -12.69
N LEU A 17 3.23 -9.17 -13.71
CA LEU A 17 4.47 -9.95 -13.77
C LEU A 17 5.69 -9.06 -13.99
N THR A 18 5.58 -8.05 -14.85
CA THR A 18 6.64 -7.07 -15.07
C THR A 18 6.94 -6.28 -13.80
N VAL A 19 5.92 -5.72 -13.13
CA VAL A 19 6.10 -4.96 -11.88
C VAL A 19 6.66 -5.87 -10.78
N ALA A 20 6.16 -7.11 -10.64
CA ALA A 20 6.70 -8.06 -9.67
C ALA A 20 8.19 -8.34 -9.91
N ALA A 21 8.59 -8.57 -11.15
CA ALA A 21 9.99 -8.79 -11.52
C ALA A 21 10.85 -7.56 -11.23
N THR A 22 10.37 -6.35 -11.56
CA THR A 22 11.06 -5.09 -11.25
C THR A 22 11.23 -4.87 -9.75
N CYS A 23 10.18 -5.10 -8.96
CA CYS A 23 10.22 -4.98 -7.50
C CYS A 23 11.11 -6.04 -6.85
N ALA A 24 11.10 -7.28 -7.35
CA ALA A 24 12.01 -8.34 -6.89
C ALA A 24 13.48 -8.01 -7.21
N TYR A 25 13.75 -7.48 -8.40
CA TYR A 25 15.10 -7.06 -8.81
C TYR A 25 15.62 -5.90 -7.96
N THR A 26 14.81 -4.87 -7.72
CA THR A 26 15.18 -3.73 -6.88
C THR A 26 15.33 -4.11 -5.40
N ALA A 27 14.52 -5.05 -4.90
CA ALA A 27 14.72 -5.64 -3.58
C ALA A 27 16.07 -6.39 -3.51
N TRP A 28 16.43 -7.12 -4.56
CA TRP A 28 17.75 -7.78 -4.65
C TRP A 28 18.92 -6.78 -4.66
N LEU A 29 18.79 -5.64 -5.36
CA LEU A 29 19.78 -4.56 -5.28
C LEU A 29 19.90 -4.00 -3.85
N LEU A 30 18.76 -3.81 -3.18
CA LEU A 30 18.72 -3.32 -1.81
C LEU A 30 19.38 -4.30 -0.83
N LYS A 31 19.13 -5.61 -0.99
CA LYS A 31 19.81 -6.68 -0.25
C LYS A 31 21.33 -6.55 -0.38
N ARG A 32 21.85 -6.38 -1.59
CA ARG A 32 23.30 -6.22 -1.80
C ARG A 32 23.87 -4.97 -1.13
N CYS A 33 23.10 -3.88 -1.09
CA CYS A 33 23.49 -2.69 -0.34
C CYS A 33 23.60 -2.98 1.17
N ILE A 34 22.68 -3.76 1.73
CA ILE A 34 22.69 -4.17 3.14
C ILE A 34 23.89 -5.10 3.42
N GLU A 35 24.13 -6.09 2.55
CA GLU A 35 25.24 -7.04 2.70
C GLU A 35 26.62 -6.36 2.60
N ASN A 36 26.72 -5.22 1.91
CA ASN A 36 27.95 -4.44 1.84
C ASN A 36 28.33 -3.80 3.19
N ASN A 37 27.36 -3.53 4.07
CA ASN A 37 27.62 -3.00 5.41
C ASN A 37 26.56 -3.50 6.40
N LEU A 38 26.91 -4.55 7.15
CA LEU A 38 26.01 -5.20 8.12
C LEU A 38 25.59 -4.31 9.31
N LEU A 39 26.16 -3.11 9.46
CA LEU A 39 25.70 -2.11 10.43
C LEU A 39 24.39 -1.43 10.00
N ILE A 40 24.01 -1.55 8.72
CA ILE A 40 22.75 -1.02 8.20
C ILE A 40 21.58 -1.86 8.69
N LYS A 41 20.70 -1.24 9.49
CA LYS A 41 19.49 -1.89 10.03
C LYS A 41 18.18 -1.24 9.58
N THR A 42 18.25 -0.08 8.95
CA THR A 42 17.08 0.71 8.56
C THR A 42 17.23 1.22 7.13
N TYR A 43 16.11 1.47 6.49
CA TYR A 43 16.08 1.99 5.12
C TYR A 43 16.75 3.37 4.99
N PRO A 44 16.53 4.34 5.90
CA PRO A 44 17.26 5.61 5.88
C PRO A 44 18.80 5.48 6.01
N ALA A 45 19.30 4.45 6.71
CA ALA A 45 20.75 4.24 6.85
C ALA A 45 21.42 3.87 5.52
N ILE A 46 20.68 3.27 4.58
CA ILE A 46 21.18 2.99 3.22
C ILE A 46 21.41 4.31 2.47
N GLY A 47 20.48 5.25 2.60
CA GLY A 47 20.62 6.59 2.02
C GLY A 47 21.73 7.39 2.64
N GLU A 48 21.94 7.23 3.94
CA GLU A 48 23.09 7.82 4.64
C GLU A 48 24.41 7.30 4.10
N LEU A 49 24.52 5.98 3.90
CA LEU A 49 25.72 5.38 3.31
C LEU A 49 25.98 5.89 1.88
N ALA A 50 24.92 6.01 1.07
CA ALA A 50 25.06 6.40 -0.33
C ALA A 50 25.28 7.92 -0.52
N PHE A 51 24.50 8.75 0.17
CA PHE A 51 24.38 10.19 -0.10
C PHE A 51 24.53 11.07 1.16
N GLY A 52 24.97 10.51 2.29
CA GLY A 52 25.13 11.25 3.54
C GLY A 52 23.81 11.69 4.16
N SER A 53 23.84 12.76 4.97
CA SER A 53 22.68 13.25 5.73
C SER A 53 21.48 13.56 4.84
N THR A 54 21.69 14.11 3.65
CA THR A 54 20.62 14.38 2.67
C THR A 54 19.89 13.11 2.26
N GLY A 55 20.63 12.02 2.00
CA GLY A 55 20.04 10.72 1.67
C GLY A 55 19.22 10.14 2.82
N ARG A 56 19.72 10.27 4.06
CA ARG A 56 18.99 9.85 5.26
C ARG A 56 17.65 10.58 5.40
N ILE A 57 17.66 11.90 5.24
CA ILE A 57 16.45 12.74 5.35
C ILE A 57 15.45 12.36 4.25
N LEU A 58 15.90 12.27 3.00
CA LEU A 58 15.02 11.94 1.87
C LEU A 58 14.35 10.57 2.04
N MET A 59 15.11 9.53 2.42
CA MET A 59 14.57 8.19 2.61
C MET A 59 13.65 8.08 3.82
N THR A 60 13.93 8.83 4.89
CA THR A 60 13.04 8.94 6.05
C THR A 60 11.71 9.59 5.66
N LEU A 61 11.75 10.69 4.89
CA LEU A 61 10.56 11.38 4.40
C LEU A 61 9.72 10.46 3.50
N LEU A 62 10.32 9.80 2.52
CA LEU A 62 9.60 8.91 1.61
C LEU A 62 8.97 7.73 2.33
N MET A 63 9.69 7.08 3.26
CA MET A 63 9.13 6.01 4.09
C MET A 63 7.94 6.51 4.92
N ASN A 64 8.08 7.67 5.56
CA ASN A 64 7.02 8.22 6.40
C ASN A 64 5.79 8.61 5.58
N VAL A 65 5.98 9.25 4.43
CA VAL A 65 4.90 9.67 3.53
C VAL A 65 4.19 8.43 2.96
N GLU A 66 4.92 7.38 2.57
CA GLU A 66 4.34 6.13 2.08
C GLU A 66 3.40 5.50 3.11
N LEU A 67 3.88 5.37 4.35
CA LEU A 67 3.11 4.79 5.45
C LEU A 67 1.92 5.68 5.85
N TYR A 68 2.10 7.01 5.82
CA TYR A 68 1.05 7.98 6.11
C TYR A 68 -0.11 7.90 5.11
N PHE A 69 0.18 7.86 3.79
CA PHE A 69 -0.86 7.68 2.78
C PHE A 69 -1.48 6.28 2.79
N THR A 70 -0.71 5.25 3.16
CA THR A 70 -1.23 3.89 3.34
C THR A 70 -2.34 3.85 4.39
N VAL A 71 -2.15 4.52 5.54
CA VAL A 71 -3.17 4.54 6.59
C VAL A 71 -4.36 5.46 6.28
N ILE A 72 -4.17 6.48 5.44
CA ILE A 72 -5.29 7.25 4.87
C ILE A 72 -6.17 6.34 4.01
N GLY A 73 -5.57 5.53 3.13
CA GLY A 73 -6.29 4.55 2.32
C GLY A 73 -7.07 3.54 3.16
N MET A 74 -6.51 3.12 4.29
CA MET A 74 -7.19 2.29 5.28
C MET A 74 -8.46 2.96 5.83
N LEU A 75 -8.40 4.22 6.24
CA LEU A 75 -9.59 4.95 6.72
C LEU A 75 -10.65 5.14 5.64
N ILE A 76 -10.25 5.34 4.38
CA ILE A 76 -11.19 5.42 3.26
C ILE A 76 -11.92 4.08 3.08
N ILE A 77 -11.19 2.96 3.08
CA ILE A 77 -11.77 1.62 2.99
C ILE A 77 -12.80 1.38 4.10
N GLU A 78 -12.46 1.74 5.33
CA GLU A 78 -13.34 1.60 6.49
C GLU A 78 -14.62 2.40 6.33
N GLY A 79 -14.51 3.68 5.99
CA GLY A 79 -15.65 4.56 5.76
C GLY A 79 -16.61 4.01 4.70
N ASP A 80 -16.06 3.57 3.56
CA ASP A 80 -16.86 3.06 2.43
C ASP A 80 -17.54 1.72 2.76
N ASN A 81 -16.85 0.81 3.47
CA ASN A 81 -17.42 -0.49 3.82
C ASN A 81 -18.47 -0.39 4.92
N ILE A 82 -18.30 0.49 5.91
CA ILE A 82 -19.29 0.68 6.98
C ILE A 82 -20.53 1.41 6.43
N GLU A 83 -20.36 2.42 5.56
CA GLU A 83 -21.50 3.08 4.89
C GLU A 83 -22.31 2.08 4.05
N ARG A 84 -21.64 1.13 3.42
CA ARG A 84 -22.31 0.04 2.70
C ARG A 84 -23.18 -0.83 3.61
N ILE A 85 -22.79 -1.07 4.86
CA ILE A 85 -23.56 -1.87 5.84
C ILE A 85 -24.74 -1.06 6.39
N PHE A 86 -24.50 0.20 6.72
CA PHE A 86 -25.48 1.11 7.32
C PHE A 86 -25.81 2.27 6.36
N PRO A 87 -26.46 2.00 5.21
CA PRO A 87 -26.83 3.03 4.28
C PRO A 87 -27.89 3.93 4.91
N SER A 88 -27.77 5.25 4.73
CA SER A 88 -28.70 6.29 5.24
C SER A 88 -28.43 6.82 6.65
N THR A 89 -27.30 6.49 7.28
CA THR A 89 -26.88 7.16 8.51
C THR A 89 -26.59 8.65 8.24
N LYS A 90 -27.28 9.53 8.97
CA LYS A 90 -27.00 10.97 9.00
C LYS A 90 -26.87 11.37 10.46
N ILE A 91 -25.77 12.04 10.80
CA ILE A 91 -25.53 12.50 12.17
C ILE A 91 -25.50 14.03 12.17
N HIS A 92 -26.36 14.61 13.00
CA HIS A 92 -26.35 16.03 13.31
C HIS A 92 -25.57 16.21 14.61
N LEU A 93 -24.34 16.72 14.53
CA LEU A 93 -23.51 16.98 15.71
C LEU A 93 -23.00 18.42 15.66
N ALA A 94 -23.24 19.19 16.73
CA ALA A 94 -22.77 20.57 16.87
C ALA A 94 -23.08 21.51 15.68
N GLY A 95 -24.25 21.35 15.04
CA GLY A 95 -24.68 22.16 13.89
C GLY A 95 -24.09 21.73 12.54
N LEU A 96 -23.22 20.72 12.50
CA LEU A 96 -22.68 20.15 11.26
C LEU A 96 -23.52 18.95 10.81
N ASN A 97 -23.87 18.93 9.53
CA ASN A 97 -24.57 17.82 8.90
C ASN A 97 -23.53 16.85 8.31
N ILE A 98 -23.17 15.83 9.09
CA ILE A 98 -22.13 14.88 8.71
C ILE A 98 -22.77 13.75 7.91
N LYS A 99 -22.34 13.57 6.64
CA LYS A 99 -22.78 12.47 5.79
C LYS A 99 -22.32 11.12 6.39
N GLY A 100 -23.09 10.04 6.16
CA GLY A 100 -22.84 8.72 6.75
C GLY A 100 -21.38 8.25 6.65
N ARG A 101 -20.81 8.24 5.45
CA ARG A 101 -19.38 7.94 5.23
C ARG A 101 -18.43 8.73 6.14
N GLN A 102 -18.59 10.05 6.20
CA GLN A 102 -17.72 10.93 6.98
C GLN A 102 -17.85 10.63 8.48
N ALA A 103 -19.06 10.36 8.96
CA ALA A 103 -19.30 9.93 10.33
C ALA A 103 -18.61 8.60 10.65
N PHE A 104 -18.61 7.65 9.71
CA PHE A 104 -17.93 6.37 9.90
C PHE A 104 -16.40 6.50 9.89
N VAL A 105 -15.82 7.35 9.03
CA VAL A 105 -14.38 7.66 9.10
C VAL A 105 -14.03 8.23 10.47
N VAL A 106 -14.78 9.23 10.97
CA VAL A 106 -14.55 9.82 12.30
C VAL A 106 -14.70 8.77 13.41
N LEU A 107 -15.75 7.95 13.38
CA LEU A 107 -15.99 6.90 14.36
C LEU A 107 -14.81 5.91 14.42
N VAL A 108 -14.38 5.42 13.26
CA VAL A 108 -13.26 4.48 13.17
C VAL A 108 -11.97 5.15 13.65
N THR A 109 -11.70 6.39 13.26
CA THR A 109 -10.56 7.17 13.78
C THR A 109 -10.57 7.24 15.31
N LEU A 110 -11.72 7.48 15.94
CA LEU A 110 -11.84 7.52 17.41
C LEU A 110 -11.59 6.15 18.05
N ILE A 111 -11.99 5.05 17.41
CA ILE A 111 -11.72 3.69 17.86
C ILE A 111 -10.23 3.34 17.73
N LEU A 112 -9.57 3.79 16.65
CA LEU A 112 -8.17 3.51 16.38
C LEU A 112 -7.22 4.37 17.19
N LEU A 113 -7.62 5.59 17.55
CA LEU A 113 -6.77 6.55 18.25
C LEU A 113 -6.10 5.97 19.52
N PRO A 114 -6.80 5.32 20.46
CA PRO A 114 -6.18 4.73 21.65
C PRO A 114 -5.17 3.64 21.33
N THR A 115 -5.31 2.93 20.20
CA THR A 115 -4.37 1.87 19.79
C THR A 115 -2.99 2.41 19.42
N THR A 116 -2.89 3.72 19.12
CA THR A 116 -1.62 4.37 18.77
C THR A 116 -0.84 4.88 19.98
N TRP A 117 -1.45 4.99 21.18
CA TRP A 117 -0.80 5.53 22.37
C TRP A 117 0.22 4.58 23.03
N PRO A 118 0.00 3.25 23.07
CA PRO A 118 0.99 2.31 23.58
C PRO A 118 2.30 2.34 22.77
N ARG A 119 3.43 2.19 23.45
CA ARG A 119 4.75 2.03 22.82
C ARG A 119 5.10 0.57 22.51
N ASN A 120 4.48 -0.38 23.21
CA ASN A 120 4.73 -1.80 23.01
C ASN A 120 3.64 -2.41 22.12
N LEU A 121 4.01 -2.74 20.88
CA LEU A 121 3.12 -3.34 19.88
C LEU A 121 3.23 -4.86 19.77
N ARG A 122 3.83 -5.54 20.77
CA ARG A 122 4.05 -7.00 20.70
C ARG A 122 2.76 -7.80 20.47
N VAL A 123 1.64 -7.36 21.07
CA VAL A 123 0.31 -7.96 20.81
C VAL A 123 -0.13 -7.71 19.36
N LEU A 124 0.14 -6.52 18.84
CA LEU A 124 -0.23 -6.11 17.49
C LEU A 124 0.60 -6.85 16.42
N SER A 125 1.86 -7.21 16.70
CA SER A 125 2.66 -8.04 15.78
C SER A 125 2.13 -9.46 15.63
N TYR A 126 1.58 -10.08 16.69
CA TYR A 126 0.91 -11.38 16.55
C TYR A 126 -0.36 -11.28 15.69
N LEU A 127 -1.09 -10.17 15.83
CA LEU A 127 -2.27 -9.89 15.00
C LEU A 127 -1.90 -9.66 13.52
N SER A 128 -0.67 -9.22 13.22
CA SER A 128 -0.16 -9.11 11.85
C SER A 128 -0.08 -10.46 11.12
N LEU A 129 0.34 -11.55 11.78
CA LEU A 129 0.33 -12.89 11.18
C LEU A 129 -1.10 -13.32 10.84
N GLY A 130 -2.05 -13.05 11.74
CA GLY A 130 -3.48 -13.29 11.49
C GLY A 130 -3.98 -12.53 10.26
N SER A 131 -3.57 -11.26 10.10
CA SER A 131 -4.00 -10.43 8.98
C SER A 131 -3.60 -10.95 7.59
N PHE A 132 -2.50 -11.71 7.50
CA PHE A 132 -2.10 -12.39 6.27
C PHE A 132 -3.04 -13.54 5.93
N LEU A 133 -3.39 -14.40 6.90
CA LEU A 133 -4.36 -15.48 6.69
C LEU A 133 -5.75 -14.94 6.35
N VAL A 134 -6.13 -13.83 6.98
CA VAL A 134 -7.41 -13.16 6.71
C VAL A 134 -7.50 -12.65 5.26
N SER A 135 -6.39 -12.24 4.62
CA SER A 135 -6.46 -11.84 3.20
C SER A 135 -6.78 -13.01 2.27
N PHE A 136 -6.23 -14.20 2.53
CA PHE A 136 -6.62 -15.42 1.80
C PHE A 136 -8.07 -15.79 2.05
N PHE A 137 -8.55 -15.61 3.29
CA PHE A 137 -9.96 -15.80 3.59
C PHE A 137 -10.85 -14.84 2.77
N ILE A 138 -10.48 -13.56 2.62
CA ILE A 138 -11.20 -12.63 1.74
C ILE A 138 -11.23 -13.15 0.31
N LEU A 139 -10.08 -13.56 -0.24
CA LEU A 139 -10.01 -14.13 -1.59
C LEU A 139 -10.97 -15.32 -1.75
N SER A 140 -10.98 -16.26 -0.80
CA SER A 140 -11.91 -17.40 -0.80
C SER A 140 -13.37 -16.97 -0.71
N THR A 141 -13.70 -15.96 0.11
CA THR A 141 -15.08 -15.45 0.22
C THR A 141 -15.55 -14.73 -1.04
N VAL A 142 -14.66 -14.01 -1.74
CA VAL A 142 -14.98 -13.39 -3.03
C VAL A 142 -15.18 -14.45 -4.11
N PHE A 143 -14.32 -15.48 -4.14
CA PHE A 143 -14.52 -16.63 -5.03
C PHE A 143 -15.85 -17.34 -4.76
N TRP A 144 -16.19 -17.57 -3.48
CA TRP A 144 -17.49 -18.11 -3.07
C TRP A 144 -18.64 -17.24 -3.61
N ALA A 145 -18.53 -15.92 -3.50
CA ALA A 145 -19.55 -15.00 -4.03
C ALA A 145 -19.80 -15.22 -5.53
N GLY A 146 -18.72 -15.37 -6.31
CA GLY A 146 -18.76 -15.69 -7.74
C GLY A 146 -19.36 -17.07 -8.04
N ALA A 147 -18.83 -18.12 -7.39
CA ALA A 147 -19.08 -19.51 -7.75
C ALA A 147 -20.42 -20.07 -7.23
N VAL A 148 -20.90 -19.62 -6.06
CA VAL A 148 -22.08 -20.25 -5.39
C VAL A 148 -23.21 -19.26 -5.15
N ASP A 149 -22.90 -18.03 -4.72
CA ASP A 149 -23.94 -17.05 -4.38
C ASP A 149 -24.58 -16.39 -5.62
N GLY A 150 -24.17 -16.80 -6.82
CA GLY A 150 -24.81 -16.42 -8.08
C GLY A 150 -24.39 -15.05 -8.61
N VAL A 151 -23.25 -14.50 -8.17
CA VAL A 151 -22.64 -13.34 -8.86
C VAL A 151 -22.15 -13.76 -10.25
N GLY A 152 -21.57 -14.96 -10.36
CA GLY A 152 -21.11 -15.52 -11.62
C GLY A 152 -19.79 -14.95 -12.12
N PHE A 153 -19.27 -15.59 -13.17
CA PHE A 153 -18.06 -15.19 -13.90
C PHE A 153 -18.43 -14.95 -15.36
N HIS A 154 -19.27 -13.95 -15.59
CA HIS A 154 -19.92 -13.72 -16.89
C HIS A 154 -19.18 -12.70 -17.76
N GLU A 155 -18.24 -11.95 -17.18
CA GLU A 155 -17.48 -10.93 -17.91
C GLU A 155 -16.34 -11.57 -18.69
N SER A 156 -16.26 -11.26 -19.99
CA SER A 156 -15.14 -11.66 -20.85
C SER A 156 -13.93 -10.74 -20.66
N GLY A 157 -14.17 -9.48 -20.28
CA GLY A 157 -13.16 -8.43 -20.11
C GLY A 157 -12.56 -7.95 -21.43
N ASP A 158 -12.20 -6.68 -21.49
CA ASP A 158 -11.44 -6.11 -22.59
C ASP A 158 -9.98 -6.59 -22.56
N VAL A 159 -9.43 -6.88 -23.74
CA VAL A 159 -8.05 -7.38 -23.88
C VAL A 159 -7.03 -6.27 -23.61
N PHE A 160 -7.24 -5.07 -24.16
CA PHE A 160 -6.30 -3.96 -24.08
C PHE A 160 -7.00 -2.64 -23.74
N ILE A 161 -6.73 -2.10 -22.54
CA ILE A 161 -7.16 -0.75 -22.16
C ILE A 161 -5.92 0.11 -21.90
N MET A 162 -5.35 0.66 -22.97
CA MET A 162 -4.10 1.43 -22.89
C MET A 162 -4.21 2.69 -22.03
N ASN A 163 -5.37 3.37 -22.07
CA ASN A 163 -5.58 4.62 -21.33
C ASN A 163 -5.59 4.41 -19.80
N GLY A 164 -5.95 3.22 -19.31
CA GLY A 164 -5.94 2.90 -17.88
C GLY A 164 -4.64 2.28 -17.38
N MET A 165 -3.68 1.99 -18.26
CA MET A 165 -2.38 1.42 -17.90
C MET A 165 -1.58 2.25 -16.88
N PRO A 166 -1.55 3.60 -16.95
CA PRO A 166 -0.89 4.39 -15.90
C PRO A 166 -1.47 4.11 -14.51
N THR A 167 -2.79 4.05 -14.37
CA THR A 167 -3.47 3.72 -13.11
C THR A 167 -3.19 2.29 -12.68
N THR A 168 -3.27 1.33 -13.61
CA THR A 168 -2.95 -0.08 -13.35
C THR A 168 -1.53 -0.25 -12.83
N LEU A 169 -0.53 0.29 -13.53
CA LEU A 169 0.88 0.19 -13.13
C LEU A 169 1.12 0.85 -11.77
N SER A 170 0.49 1.99 -11.50
CA SER A 170 0.64 2.69 -10.22
C SER A 170 0.07 1.90 -9.05
N LEU A 171 -1.12 1.31 -9.21
CA LEU A 171 -1.73 0.43 -8.20
C LEU A 171 -0.92 -0.84 -7.98
N LEU A 172 -0.31 -1.39 -9.03
CA LEU A 172 0.58 -2.55 -8.94
C LEU A 172 1.87 -2.19 -8.19
N VAL A 173 2.53 -1.08 -8.53
CA VAL A 173 3.75 -0.61 -7.85
C VAL A 173 3.49 -0.38 -6.36
N PHE A 174 2.37 0.27 -6.00
CA PHE A 174 1.97 0.40 -4.60
C PHE A 174 1.88 -0.97 -3.89
N SER A 175 1.31 -1.97 -4.58
CA SER A 175 1.01 -3.27 -3.99
C SER A 175 2.22 -4.18 -3.82
N TYR A 176 3.30 -3.92 -4.58
CA TYR A 176 4.63 -4.51 -4.37
C TYR A 176 5.57 -3.60 -3.56
N GLY A 177 4.99 -2.64 -2.82
CA GLY A 177 5.69 -1.90 -1.78
C GLY A 177 6.33 -2.79 -0.71
N GLY A 178 7.09 -2.17 0.20
CA GLY A 178 7.71 -2.86 1.35
C GLY A 178 9.23 -2.86 1.38
N HIS A 179 9.90 -2.31 0.37
CA HIS A 179 11.36 -2.12 0.37
C HIS A 179 11.84 -1.32 1.60
N THR A 180 11.01 -0.41 2.10
CA THR A 180 11.30 0.45 3.25
C THR A 180 11.42 -0.31 4.57
N ILE A 181 10.79 -1.48 4.70
CA ILE A 181 10.87 -2.34 5.90
C ILE A 181 11.85 -3.50 5.73
N MET A 182 12.31 -3.75 4.50
CA MET A 182 13.21 -4.86 4.15
C MET A 182 14.49 -4.92 5.01
N PRO A 183 15.22 -3.80 5.26
CA PRO A 183 16.43 -3.85 6.08
C PRO A 183 16.15 -4.25 7.54
N THR A 184 15.01 -3.82 8.08
CA THR A 184 14.62 -4.16 9.45
C THR A 184 14.27 -5.64 9.55
N ILE A 185 13.57 -6.20 8.56
CA ILE A 185 13.33 -7.65 8.45
C ILE A 185 14.66 -8.39 8.38
N PHE A 186 15.55 -8.01 7.45
CA PHE A 186 16.88 -8.62 7.29
C PHE A 186 17.64 -8.65 8.62
N SER A 187 17.71 -7.50 9.32
CA SER A 187 18.45 -7.39 10.60
C SER A 187 17.83 -8.18 11.76
N SER A 188 16.57 -8.57 11.64
CA SER A 188 15.83 -9.32 12.65
C SER A 188 15.81 -10.82 12.37
N MET A 189 16.35 -11.28 11.24
CA MET A 189 16.39 -12.69 10.88
C MET A 189 17.45 -13.43 11.70
N GLU A 190 17.06 -14.55 12.30
CA GLU A 190 17.99 -15.47 12.98
C GLU A 190 19.06 -16.00 12.02
N ASN A 191 18.67 -16.30 10.78
CA ASN A 191 19.59 -16.76 9.75
C ASN A 191 19.50 -15.90 8.48
N PRO A 192 20.35 -14.84 8.36
CA PRO A 192 20.35 -13.92 7.22
C PRO A 192 20.63 -14.58 5.87
N SER A 193 21.29 -15.76 5.82
CA SER A 193 21.56 -16.46 4.55
C SER A 193 20.29 -16.88 3.79
N LYS A 194 19.16 -17.05 4.50
CA LYS A 194 17.88 -17.46 3.92
C LYS A 194 17.08 -16.32 3.30
N VAL A 195 17.58 -15.09 3.38
CA VAL A 195 16.83 -13.89 3.02
C VAL A 195 16.37 -13.87 1.57
N THR A 196 17.20 -14.36 0.64
CA THR A 196 16.82 -14.47 -0.79
C THR A 196 15.65 -15.42 -0.95
N ILE A 197 15.69 -16.59 -0.30
CA ILE A 197 14.62 -17.60 -0.40
C ILE A 197 13.32 -17.04 0.20
N ILE A 198 13.40 -16.39 1.36
CA ILE A 198 12.22 -15.81 2.04
C ILE A 198 11.59 -14.71 1.17
N PHE A 199 12.38 -13.80 0.62
CA PHE A 199 11.83 -12.75 -0.25
C PHE A 199 11.27 -13.33 -1.56
N SER A 200 11.93 -14.30 -2.18
CA SER A 200 11.38 -14.97 -3.37
C SER A 200 10.02 -15.62 -3.07
N ILE A 201 9.91 -16.38 -1.98
CA ILE A 201 8.65 -17.00 -1.55
C ILE A 201 7.58 -15.93 -1.31
N ALA A 202 7.93 -14.84 -0.59
CA ALA A 202 7.00 -13.76 -0.30
C ALA A 202 6.48 -13.09 -1.59
N PHE A 203 7.37 -12.71 -2.51
CA PHE A 203 6.98 -12.13 -3.80
C PHE A 203 6.11 -13.08 -4.62
N THR A 204 6.44 -14.38 -4.68
CA THR A 204 5.63 -15.38 -5.38
C THR A 204 4.23 -15.50 -4.78
N ILE A 205 4.12 -15.63 -3.45
CA ILE A 205 2.83 -15.74 -2.76
C ILE A 205 1.98 -14.48 -2.99
N CYS A 206 2.58 -13.29 -2.86
CA CYS A 206 1.90 -12.02 -3.14
C CYS A 206 1.41 -11.95 -4.59
N THR A 207 2.24 -12.37 -5.54
CA THR A 207 1.91 -12.35 -6.98
C THR A 207 0.74 -13.27 -7.29
N ILE A 208 0.75 -14.50 -6.79
CA ILE A 208 -0.35 -15.46 -6.94
C ILE A 208 -1.64 -14.88 -6.32
N HIS A 209 -1.54 -14.35 -5.10
CA HIS A 209 -2.70 -13.77 -4.41
C HIS A 209 -3.31 -12.59 -5.18
N TYR A 210 -2.47 -11.69 -5.69
CA TYR A 210 -2.90 -10.53 -6.48
C TYR A 210 -3.47 -10.91 -7.84
N LEU A 211 -2.85 -11.89 -8.53
CA LEU A 211 -3.36 -12.46 -9.78
C LEU A 211 -4.73 -13.07 -9.57
N LEU A 212 -4.88 -13.96 -8.59
CA LEU A 212 -6.16 -14.61 -8.31
C LEU A 212 -7.25 -13.59 -8.00
N MET A 213 -6.97 -12.63 -7.10
CA MET A 213 -7.95 -11.58 -6.78
C MET A 213 -8.29 -10.72 -8.00
N GLY A 214 -7.29 -10.34 -8.80
CA GLY A 214 -7.47 -9.54 -10.03
C GLY A 214 -8.34 -10.26 -11.07
N ILE A 215 -7.99 -11.51 -11.40
CA ILE A 215 -8.71 -12.35 -12.37
C ILE A 215 -10.14 -12.60 -11.91
N ILE A 216 -10.34 -13.06 -10.66
CA ILE A 216 -11.66 -13.35 -10.10
C ILE A 216 -12.55 -12.12 -10.17
N GLY A 217 -12.07 -10.98 -9.65
CA GLY A 217 -12.86 -9.75 -9.65
C GLY A 217 -13.15 -9.22 -11.05
N TYR A 218 -12.22 -9.35 -12.00
CA TYR A 218 -12.43 -8.90 -13.37
C TYR A 218 -13.41 -9.78 -14.15
N LEU A 219 -13.38 -11.10 -13.96
CA LEU A 219 -14.37 -12.02 -14.53
C LEU A 219 -15.78 -11.85 -13.91
N MET A 220 -15.87 -11.35 -12.68
CA MET A 220 -17.15 -11.09 -12.01
C MET A 220 -17.76 -9.74 -12.41
N PHE A 221 -16.95 -8.70 -12.61
CA PHE A 221 -17.45 -7.33 -12.71
C PHE A 221 -16.91 -6.50 -13.88
N GLY A 222 -15.91 -6.99 -14.61
CA GLY A 222 -15.42 -6.36 -15.83
C GLY A 222 -15.07 -4.88 -15.62
N GLY A 223 -15.44 -4.03 -16.56
CA GLY A 223 -15.27 -2.57 -16.46
C GLY A 223 -16.08 -1.90 -15.34
N ALA A 224 -17.09 -2.57 -14.77
CA ALA A 224 -17.90 -2.04 -13.67
C ALA A 224 -17.26 -2.27 -12.27
N THR A 225 -16.07 -2.85 -12.23
CA THR A 225 -15.34 -3.06 -10.98
C THR A 225 -15.07 -1.72 -10.28
N LYS A 226 -15.46 -1.60 -9.01
CA LYS A 226 -15.18 -0.43 -8.17
C LYS A 226 -13.79 -0.55 -7.54
N SER A 227 -13.29 0.58 -7.04
CA SER A 227 -11.99 0.69 -6.37
C SER A 227 -11.80 -0.32 -5.22
N ILE A 228 -12.90 -0.70 -4.56
CA ILE A 228 -12.94 -1.70 -3.49
C ILE A 228 -13.95 -2.79 -3.88
N ILE A 229 -13.47 -4.04 -3.99
CA ILE A 229 -14.28 -5.17 -4.50
C ILE A 229 -15.52 -5.47 -3.68
N THR A 230 -15.47 -5.26 -2.37
CA THR A 230 -16.63 -5.45 -1.49
C THR A 230 -17.77 -4.54 -1.90
N LEU A 231 -17.51 -3.35 -2.47
CA LEU A 231 -18.55 -2.43 -2.93
C LEU A 231 -19.29 -2.90 -4.18
N ASN A 232 -18.73 -3.86 -4.94
CA ASN A 232 -19.39 -4.51 -6.06
C ASN A 232 -20.29 -5.68 -5.63
N LEU A 233 -19.93 -6.36 -4.54
CA LEU A 233 -20.65 -7.55 -4.10
C LEU A 233 -22.14 -7.24 -3.78
N PRO A 234 -23.07 -8.18 -3.95
CA PRO A 234 -24.48 -7.99 -3.59
C PRO A 234 -24.70 -8.02 -2.06
N ARG A 235 -25.46 -7.06 -1.50
CA ARG A 235 -25.59 -6.88 -0.04
C ARG A 235 -26.33 -8.04 0.68
N ASN A 236 -27.20 -8.75 -0.01
CA ASN A 236 -28.08 -9.78 0.56
C ASN A 236 -27.41 -11.15 0.71
N LYS A 237 -26.25 -11.37 0.10
CA LYS A 237 -25.56 -12.67 0.10
C LYS A 237 -24.65 -12.86 1.31
N MET A 238 -24.50 -14.11 1.76
CA MET A 238 -23.74 -14.43 2.97
C MET A 238 -22.24 -14.19 2.75
N SER A 239 -21.69 -14.66 1.64
CA SER A 239 -20.29 -14.40 1.26
C SER A 239 -19.94 -12.91 1.28
N SER A 240 -20.89 -12.07 0.84
CA SER A 240 -20.71 -10.63 0.72
C SER A 240 -20.72 -9.94 2.08
N LYS A 241 -21.56 -10.38 3.02
CA LYS A 241 -21.54 -9.91 4.41
C LYS A 241 -20.24 -10.29 5.10
N ILE A 242 -19.79 -11.54 4.94
CA ILE A 242 -18.53 -12.03 5.51
C ILE A 242 -17.35 -11.22 4.94
N ALA A 243 -17.26 -11.06 3.62
CA ALA A 243 -16.20 -10.29 2.98
C ALA A 243 -16.16 -8.84 3.48
N THR A 244 -17.31 -8.18 3.59
CA THR A 244 -17.40 -6.79 4.06
C THR A 244 -16.91 -6.64 5.50
N TRP A 245 -17.38 -7.49 6.43
CA TRP A 245 -16.91 -7.46 7.83
C TRP A 245 -15.43 -7.80 7.96
N THR A 246 -14.95 -8.75 7.16
CA THR A 246 -13.54 -9.15 7.17
C THR A 246 -12.62 -8.01 6.72
N VAL A 247 -13.03 -7.26 5.69
CA VAL A 247 -12.29 -6.07 5.21
C VAL A 247 -12.24 -4.96 6.26
N ILE A 248 -13.26 -4.82 7.11
CA ILE A 248 -13.30 -3.86 8.25
C ILE A 248 -12.36 -4.28 9.40
N VAL A 249 -12.10 -5.59 9.58
CA VAL A 249 -11.25 -6.03 10.70
C VAL A 249 -9.76 -5.80 10.42
N ILE A 250 -9.33 -5.91 9.16
CA ILE A 250 -7.90 -5.84 8.81
C ILE A 250 -7.27 -4.47 9.14
N PRO A 251 -7.83 -3.32 8.68
CA PRO A 251 -7.23 -2.03 8.95
C PRO A 251 -7.20 -1.70 10.43
N VAL A 252 -8.19 -2.13 11.22
CA VAL A 252 -8.19 -1.94 12.67
C VAL A 252 -6.95 -2.54 13.34
N VAL A 253 -6.51 -3.71 12.86
CA VAL A 253 -5.28 -4.36 13.34
C VAL A 253 -4.02 -3.69 12.78
N LYS A 254 -4.04 -3.30 11.50
CA LYS A 254 -2.84 -2.84 10.80
C LYS A 254 -2.52 -1.36 10.99
N TYR A 255 -3.51 -0.52 11.26
CA TYR A 255 -3.37 0.93 11.27
C TYR A 255 -2.26 1.38 12.24
N ALA A 256 -2.31 0.92 13.49
CA ALA A 256 -1.32 1.29 14.49
C ALA A 256 0.09 0.74 14.16
N LEU A 257 0.22 -0.42 13.52
CA LEU A 257 1.52 -0.93 13.04
C LEU A 257 2.08 -0.03 11.93
N ALA A 258 1.25 0.35 10.97
CA ALA A 258 1.66 1.11 9.80
C ALA A 258 2.03 2.56 10.14
N ILE A 259 1.32 3.21 11.07
CA ILE A 259 1.62 4.60 11.46
C ILE A 259 2.79 4.69 12.47
N MET A 260 3.14 3.60 13.15
CA MET A 260 4.17 3.64 14.22
C MET A 260 5.55 4.14 13.74
N PRO A 261 6.09 3.75 12.56
CA PRO A 261 7.35 4.30 12.08
C PRO A 261 7.29 5.81 11.85
N VAL A 262 6.15 6.33 11.36
CA VAL A 262 5.91 7.77 11.19
C VAL A 262 5.94 8.49 12.53
N ILE A 263 5.22 7.94 13.52
CA ILE A 263 5.20 8.47 14.90
C ILE A 263 6.62 8.51 15.48
N ASN A 264 7.35 7.40 15.42
CA ASN A 264 8.68 7.31 16.00
C ASN A 264 9.65 8.28 15.34
N SER A 265 9.60 8.41 14.01
CA SER A 265 10.44 9.34 13.27
C SER A 265 10.15 10.80 13.65
N LEU A 266 8.87 11.17 13.80
CA LEU A 266 8.48 12.52 14.23
C LEU A 266 8.81 12.79 15.70
N GLU A 267 8.59 11.83 16.60
CA GLU A 267 8.96 11.95 18.02
C GLU A 267 10.47 12.15 18.19
N GLU A 268 11.30 11.41 17.42
CA GLU A 268 12.75 11.57 17.41
C GLU A 268 13.16 12.94 16.85
N HIS A 269 12.60 13.34 15.70
CA HIS A 269 12.90 14.62 15.07
C HIS A 269 12.54 15.82 15.96
N CYS A 270 11.36 15.78 16.60
CA CYS A 270 10.90 16.81 17.52
C CYS A 270 11.44 16.66 18.95
N LYS A 271 12.31 15.66 19.21
CA LYS A 271 12.91 15.36 20.53
C LYS A 271 11.85 15.23 21.64
N ILE A 272 10.72 14.59 21.34
CA ILE A 272 9.60 14.43 22.27
C ILE A 272 9.93 13.36 23.31
N THR A 273 10.13 13.80 24.55
CA THR A 273 10.40 12.90 25.69
C THR A 273 9.20 12.76 26.63
N LYS A 274 8.37 13.80 26.74
CA LYS A 274 7.20 13.83 27.65
C LYS A 274 6.03 13.00 27.09
N ARG A 275 5.40 12.19 27.96
CA ARG A 275 4.25 11.34 27.59
C ARG A 275 3.07 12.14 27.03
N ILE A 276 2.76 13.30 27.60
CA ILE A 276 1.64 14.14 27.14
C ILE A 276 1.92 14.67 25.73
N SER A 277 3.12 15.20 25.48
CA SER A 277 3.53 15.68 24.15
C SER A 277 3.51 14.57 23.10
N SER A 278 3.91 13.35 23.48
CA SER A 278 3.82 12.15 22.63
C SER A 278 2.36 11.81 22.29
N ILE A 279 1.46 11.81 23.27
CA ILE A 279 0.02 11.59 23.04
C ILE A 279 -0.58 12.68 22.15
N MET A 280 -0.20 13.95 22.35
CA MET A 280 -0.68 15.06 21.52
C MET A 280 -0.21 14.93 20.06
N LEU A 281 1.07 14.63 19.81
CA LEU A 281 1.58 14.40 18.46
C LEU A 281 0.86 13.23 17.79
N ARG A 282 0.76 12.08 18.47
CA ARG A 282 0.08 10.88 17.97
C ARG A 282 -1.38 11.18 17.62
N THR A 283 -2.07 11.90 18.50
CA THR A 283 -3.46 12.32 18.28
C THR A 283 -3.58 13.27 17.09
N SER A 284 -2.71 14.28 17.00
CA SER A 284 -2.69 15.20 15.86
C SER A 284 -2.46 14.47 14.53
N LEU A 285 -1.56 13.48 14.51
CA LEU A 285 -1.25 12.70 13.31
C LEU A 285 -2.41 11.80 12.87
N VAL A 286 -3.11 11.18 13.83
CA VAL A 286 -4.29 10.36 13.54
C VAL A 286 -5.49 11.21 13.09
N LEU A 287 -5.63 12.42 13.63
CA LEU A 287 -6.65 13.36 13.17
C LEU A 287 -6.34 13.90 11.76
N SER A 288 -5.07 14.16 11.44
CA SER A 288 -4.70 14.67 10.12
C SER A 288 -4.94 13.62 9.01
N THR A 289 -4.73 12.33 9.28
CA THR A 289 -5.08 11.27 8.31
C THR A 289 -6.59 11.21 8.07
N ALA A 290 -7.40 11.35 9.12
CA ALA A 290 -8.87 11.36 9.01
C ALA A 290 -9.38 12.56 8.20
N ILE A 291 -8.80 13.75 8.42
CA ILE A 291 -9.14 14.95 7.64
C ILE A 291 -8.89 14.71 6.15
N ILE A 292 -7.74 14.13 5.79
CA ILE A 292 -7.42 13.83 4.37
C ILE A 292 -8.35 12.75 3.80
N ALA A 293 -8.65 11.68 4.56
CA ALA A 293 -9.58 10.63 4.13
C ALA A 293 -11.03 11.12 3.91
N ILE A 294 -11.42 12.17 4.64
CA ILE A 294 -12.71 12.86 4.47
C ILE A 294 -12.66 13.80 3.25
N ALA A 295 -11.57 14.54 3.07
CA ALA A 295 -11.41 15.53 2.00
C ALA A 295 -11.23 14.90 0.61
N VAL A 296 -10.45 13.81 0.52
CA VAL A 296 -10.17 13.11 -0.74
C VAL A 296 -10.66 11.66 -0.62
N PRO A 297 -11.96 11.41 -0.80
CA PRO A 297 -12.59 10.14 -0.49
C PRO A 297 -12.34 9.01 -1.52
N PHE A 298 -11.45 9.22 -2.48
CA PHE A 298 -11.27 8.35 -3.63
C PHE A 298 -10.14 7.34 -3.39
N PHE A 299 -10.50 6.15 -2.89
CA PHE A 299 -9.52 5.11 -2.55
C PHE A 299 -8.52 4.83 -3.68
N ALA A 300 -9.02 4.58 -4.90
CA ALA A 300 -8.15 4.23 -6.04
C ALA A 300 -7.19 5.36 -6.39
N TYR A 301 -7.61 6.63 -6.34
CA TYR A 301 -6.75 7.75 -6.72
C TYR A 301 -5.69 8.04 -5.67
N VAL A 302 -6.02 7.97 -4.38
CA VAL A 302 -5.05 8.11 -3.30
C VAL A 302 -3.98 7.02 -3.38
N ILE A 303 -4.39 5.77 -3.59
CA ILE A 303 -3.46 4.64 -3.71
C ILE A 303 -2.66 4.68 -5.01
N SER A 304 -3.27 5.08 -6.12
CA SER A 304 -2.59 5.24 -7.41
C SER A 304 -1.52 6.35 -7.32
N LEU A 305 -1.85 7.52 -6.76
CA LEU A 305 -0.90 8.61 -6.54
C LEU A 305 0.24 8.20 -5.61
N THR A 306 -0.07 7.47 -4.54
CA THR A 306 0.94 6.94 -3.62
C THR A 306 1.86 5.97 -4.34
N GLY A 307 1.30 5.08 -5.17
CA GLY A 307 2.04 4.11 -5.97
C GLY A 307 2.97 4.76 -7.00
N SER A 308 2.44 5.67 -7.80
CA SER A 308 3.16 6.33 -8.90
C SER A 308 4.29 7.22 -8.39
N LEU A 309 4.06 7.97 -7.32
CA LEU A 309 5.02 8.96 -6.84
C LEU A 309 5.89 8.39 -5.71
N ILE A 310 5.26 8.02 -4.61
CA ILE A 310 5.94 7.75 -3.35
C ILE A 310 6.55 6.35 -3.36
N THR A 311 5.74 5.32 -3.62
CA THR A 311 6.21 3.94 -3.65
C THR A 311 7.18 3.75 -4.80
N CYS A 312 6.94 4.29 -6.00
CA CYS A 312 7.92 4.23 -7.09
C CYS A 312 9.28 4.83 -6.69
N ALA A 313 9.30 5.98 -5.99
CA ALA A 313 10.55 6.55 -5.49
C ALA A 313 11.24 5.64 -4.47
N ALA A 314 10.49 5.10 -3.50
CA ALA A 314 11.01 4.25 -2.44
C ALA A 314 11.43 2.84 -2.91
N THR A 315 10.76 2.26 -3.91
CA THR A 315 10.96 0.86 -4.29
C THR A 315 11.74 0.70 -5.58
N ILE A 316 11.68 1.67 -6.49
CA ILE A 316 12.34 1.59 -7.79
C ILE A 316 13.57 2.50 -7.81
N PHE A 317 13.39 3.81 -7.66
CA PHE A 317 14.48 4.76 -7.86
C PHE A 317 15.56 4.66 -6.79
N LEU A 318 15.16 4.68 -5.50
CA LEU A 318 16.13 4.73 -4.41
C LEU A 318 17.02 3.49 -4.33
N PRO A 319 16.52 2.25 -4.43
CA PRO A 319 17.39 1.07 -4.46
C PRO A 319 18.40 1.12 -5.61
N CYS A 320 17.97 1.52 -6.82
CA CYS A 320 18.85 1.66 -7.98
C CYS A 320 19.94 2.72 -7.74
N PHE A 321 19.56 3.93 -7.32
CA PHE A 321 20.52 5.02 -7.10
C PHE A 321 21.47 4.74 -5.93
N CYS A 322 20.99 4.16 -4.83
CA CYS A 322 21.84 3.76 -3.72
C CYS A 322 22.84 2.68 -4.15
N TYR A 323 22.37 1.66 -4.87
CA TYR A 323 23.24 0.59 -5.37
C TYR A 323 24.33 1.14 -6.30
N MET A 324 23.97 1.94 -7.30
CA MET A 324 24.94 2.56 -8.22
C MET A 324 25.97 3.44 -7.49
N LYS A 325 25.54 4.14 -6.43
CA LYS A 325 26.40 5.02 -5.66
C LYS A 325 27.36 4.26 -4.75
N ILE A 326 26.87 3.23 -4.05
CA ILE A 326 27.66 2.39 -3.14
C ILE A 326 28.69 1.56 -3.93
N PHE A 327 28.30 0.98 -5.06
CA PHE A 327 29.15 0.10 -5.87
C PHE A 327 29.83 0.81 -7.05
N LYS A 328 29.92 2.15 -7.02
CA LYS A 328 30.41 2.99 -8.14
C LYS A 328 31.78 2.54 -8.67
N SER A 329 32.71 2.15 -7.80
CA SER A 329 34.07 1.74 -8.18
C SER A 329 34.15 0.35 -8.81
N SER A 330 33.21 -0.54 -8.47
CA SER A 330 33.16 -1.93 -8.97
C SER A 330 32.28 -2.11 -10.21
N MET A 331 31.42 -1.14 -10.51
CA MET A 331 30.42 -1.25 -11.57
C MET A 331 31.07 -1.04 -12.95
N LYS A 332 30.98 -2.07 -13.80
CA LYS A 332 31.40 -2.00 -15.21
C LYS A 332 30.18 -1.82 -16.11
N TRP A 333 30.37 -1.19 -17.26
CA TRP A 333 29.35 -1.14 -18.31
C TRP A 333 29.04 -2.58 -18.77
N GLY A 334 27.77 -2.97 -18.66
CA GLY A 334 27.33 -4.33 -18.93
C GLY A 334 25.83 -4.50 -18.71
N VAL A 335 25.37 -5.76 -18.70
CA VAL A 335 23.95 -6.11 -18.62
C VAL A 335 23.29 -5.58 -17.34
N GLU A 336 23.96 -5.65 -16.19
CA GLU A 336 23.42 -5.13 -14.93
C GLU A 336 23.13 -3.62 -15.00
N MET A 337 24.07 -2.83 -15.53
CA MET A 337 23.89 -1.38 -15.69
C MET A 337 22.74 -1.07 -16.66
N LEU A 338 22.64 -1.81 -17.78
CA LEU A 338 21.54 -1.66 -18.73
C LEU A 338 20.18 -1.96 -18.06
N LEU A 339 20.09 -3.04 -17.28
CA LEU A 339 18.88 -3.39 -16.54
C LEU A 339 18.49 -2.31 -15.53
N ILE A 340 19.45 -1.75 -14.78
CA ILE A 340 19.19 -0.64 -13.84
C ILE A 340 18.65 0.58 -14.59
N ILE A 341 19.25 0.95 -15.72
CA ILE A 341 18.79 2.09 -16.54
C ILE A 341 17.37 1.82 -17.06
N CYS A 342 17.09 0.64 -17.59
CA CYS A 342 15.75 0.26 -18.07
C CYS A 342 14.71 0.36 -16.94
N VAL A 343 15.03 -0.12 -15.74
CA VAL A 343 14.15 -0.05 -14.57
C VAL A 343 13.89 1.39 -14.14
N ILE A 344 14.92 2.25 -14.12
CA ILE A 344 14.77 3.68 -13.81
C ILE A 344 13.88 4.36 -14.85
N VAL A 345 14.10 4.11 -16.14
CA VAL A 345 13.31 4.72 -17.22
C VAL A 345 11.85 4.26 -17.15
N ALA A 346 11.61 2.96 -16.97
CA ALA A 346 10.27 2.42 -16.80
C ALA A 346 9.55 3.01 -15.57
N GLY A 347 10.26 3.10 -14.43
CA GLY A 347 9.75 3.76 -13.23
C GLY A 347 9.43 5.23 -13.46
N ALA A 348 10.26 5.96 -14.21
CA ALA A 348 10.02 7.38 -14.53
C ALA A 348 8.75 7.56 -15.36
N ILE A 349 8.51 6.70 -16.34
CA ILE A 349 7.29 6.70 -17.16
C ILE A 349 6.06 6.46 -16.28
N VAL A 350 6.08 5.43 -15.42
CA VAL A 350 4.99 5.13 -14.48
C VAL A 350 4.75 6.30 -13.53
N SER A 351 5.82 6.89 -13.00
CA SER A 351 5.73 7.97 -12.03
C SER A 351 5.14 9.24 -12.64
N ILE A 352 5.59 9.65 -13.82
CA ILE A 352 5.09 10.85 -14.50
C ILE A 352 3.64 10.66 -14.94
N LEU A 353 3.34 9.59 -15.68
CA LEU A 353 2.00 9.35 -16.24
C LEU A 353 0.98 9.03 -15.13
N GLY A 354 1.33 8.17 -14.18
CA GLY A 354 0.46 7.79 -13.08
C GLY A 354 0.12 8.95 -12.16
N THR A 355 1.11 9.82 -11.87
CA THR A 355 0.89 11.02 -11.06
C THR A 355 0.00 12.03 -11.79
N TYR A 356 0.25 12.26 -13.09
CA TYR A 356 -0.58 13.14 -13.90
C TYR A 356 -2.04 12.67 -13.94
N VAL A 357 -2.27 11.39 -14.24
CA VAL A 357 -3.63 10.82 -14.30
C VAL A 357 -4.31 10.90 -12.93
N SER A 358 -3.63 10.48 -11.85
CA SER A 358 -4.22 10.50 -10.51
C SER A 358 -4.58 11.91 -10.03
N ILE A 359 -3.73 12.91 -10.30
CA ILE A 359 -4.02 14.32 -9.96
C ILE A 359 -5.18 14.84 -10.80
N LYS A 360 -5.19 14.56 -12.10
CA LYS A 360 -6.27 14.97 -13.01
C LYS A 360 -7.61 14.41 -12.54
N ASP A 361 -7.66 13.12 -12.20
CA ASP A 361 -8.89 12.45 -11.73
C ASP A 361 -9.35 12.99 -10.37
N ILE A 362 -8.42 13.26 -9.44
CA ILE A 362 -8.74 13.90 -8.15
C ILE A 362 -9.34 15.29 -8.36
N ILE A 363 -8.75 16.13 -9.21
CA ILE A 363 -9.25 17.49 -9.48
C ILE A 363 -10.61 17.44 -10.18
N HIS A 364 -10.78 16.51 -11.11
CA HIS A 364 -12.04 16.34 -11.82
C HIS A 364 -13.19 15.93 -10.89
N ASP A 365 -12.96 15.03 -9.94
CA ASP A 365 -14.01 14.51 -9.06
C ASP A 365 -14.24 15.33 -7.78
N ILE A 366 -13.32 16.25 -7.45
CA ILE A 366 -13.50 17.22 -6.35
C ILE A 366 -14.36 18.42 -6.80
N ASN A 367 -14.22 18.84 -8.06
CA ASN A 367 -14.99 19.95 -8.66
C ASN A 367 -16.36 19.47 -9.15
#